data_AF-A0A4V1SBX1-F1
#
_entry.id   AF-A0A4V1SBX1-F1
#
_cell.length_a   1.000
_cell.length_b   1.000
_cell.length_c   1.000
_cell.angle_alpha   90.00
_cell.angle_beta   90.00
_cell.angle_gamma   90.00
#
_symmetry.space_group_name_H-M   'P 1'
#
loop_
_entity.id
_entity.type
_entity.pdbx_description
1 polymer ?
#
loop_
_entity_poly.entity_id
_entity_poly.type
_entity_poly.pdbx_seq_one_letter_code
_entity_poly.pdbx_strand_id
1 'polypeptide(L)'
;ARHHGLKFMVVAPSSTVDMDTASGEQIEIEERDPGEMFGLGGVRTVAEGIQAWNPVFDVTPAGLIDAIVTERGVIESPTVQSMRAAFG
;
A
#
# COMPACT_ATOMS: atom_id res chain seq x y z
N ALA A 1 2.65 -8.13 -11.26
CA ALA A 1 3.48 -7.30 -12.17
C ALA A 1 4.84 -7.95 -12.44
N ARG A 2 5.73 -8.02 -11.43
CA ARG A 2 7.11 -8.50 -11.61
C ARG A 2 7.27 -9.87 -12.28
N HIS A 3 6.49 -10.86 -11.84
CA HIS A 3 6.52 -12.21 -12.42
C HIS A 3 6.27 -12.23 -13.94
N HIS A 4 5.47 -11.28 -14.44
CA HIS A 4 5.14 -11.18 -15.87
C HIS A 4 5.97 -10.12 -16.61
N GLY A 5 7.03 -9.58 -16.00
CA GLY A 5 7.88 -8.56 -16.61
C GLY A 5 7.18 -7.21 -16.86
N LEU A 6 6.07 -6.93 -16.15
CA LEU A 6 5.36 -5.66 -16.24
C LEU A 6 5.88 -4.67 -15.20
N LYS A 7 5.98 -3.40 -15.59
CA LYS A 7 6.32 -2.30 -14.69
C LYS A 7 5.17 -2.00 -13.71
N PHE A 8 5.52 -1.56 -12.51
CA PHE A 8 4.59 -1.16 -11.44
C PHE A 8 4.87 0.28 -11.01
N MET A 9 3.82 1.10 -10.99
CA MET A 9 3.90 2.52 -10.67
C MET A 9 2.94 2.84 -9.53
N VAL A 10 3.43 3.58 -8.55
CA VAL A 10 2.61 4.15 -7.46
C VAL A 10 2.43 5.64 -7.73
N VAL A 11 1.19 6.13 -7.61
CA VAL A 11 0.86 7.54 -7.81
C VAL A 11 0.23 8.05 -6.52
N ALA A 12 0.87 9.02 -5.87
CA ALA A 12 0.35 9.60 -4.63
C ALA A 12 0.88 11.04 -4.46
N PRO A 13 0.13 11.95 -3.83
CA PRO A 13 0.62 13.29 -3.50
C PRO A 13 1.83 13.25 -2.57
N SER A 14 2.72 14.25 -2.62
CA SER A 14 3.89 14.28 -1.73
C SER A 14 3.53 14.33 -0.24
N SER A 15 2.33 14.81 0.11
CA SER A 15 1.81 14.82 1.48
C SER A 15 1.55 13.43 2.07
N THR A 16 1.55 12.38 1.24
CA THR A 16 1.39 10.98 1.68
C THR A 16 2.72 10.31 1.99
N VAL A 17 3.84 10.97 1.67
CA VAL A 17 5.18 10.43 1.92
C VAL A 17 5.59 10.77 3.34
N ASP A 18 5.83 9.73 4.13
CA ASP A 18 6.45 9.83 5.44
C ASP A 18 7.94 9.42 5.32
N MET A 19 8.84 10.39 5.53
CA MET A 19 10.29 10.17 5.49
C MET A 19 10.89 9.82 6.86
N ASP A 20 10.12 9.93 7.94
CA ASP A 20 10.55 9.58 9.29
C ASP A 20 10.38 8.07 9.54
N THR A 21 9.44 7.43 8.85
CA THR A 21 9.26 5.98 8.84
C THR A 21 10.33 5.28 8.00
N ALA A 22 11.23 4.52 8.66
CA ALA A 22 12.42 3.96 8.00
C ALA A 22 12.12 2.79 7.05
N SER A 23 11.02 2.07 7.28
CA SER A 23 10.63 0.92 6.47
C SER A 23 9.13 0.64 6.55
N GLY A 24 8.60 -0.05 5.54
CA GLY A 24 7.19 -0.43 5.51
C GLY A 24 6.77 -1.38 6.65
N GLU A 25 7.70 -2.07 7.31
CA GLU A 25 7.41 -2.92 8.48
C GLU A 25 6.94 -2.13 9.71
N GLN A 26 7.18 -0.81 9.72
CA GLN A 26 6.76 0.09 10.80
C GLN A 26 5.41 0.76 10.52
N ILE A 27 4.80 0.52 9.34
CA ILE A 27 3.48 1.04 9.02
C ILE A 27 2.45 0.21 9.78
N GLU A 28 1.70 0.85 10.69
CA GLU A 28 0.57 0.23 11.36
C GLU A 28 -0.53 -0.07 10.35
N ILE A 29 -0.96 -1.33 10.28
CA ILE A 29 -2.05 -1.76 9.39
C ILE A 29 -3.35 -1.74 10.17
N GLU A 30 -4.30 -0.93 9.72
CA GLU A 30 -5.66 -0.89 10.27
C GLU A 30 -6.34 -2.26 10.10
N GLU A 31 -6.83 -2.82 11.21
CA GLU A 31 -7.76 -3.96 11.20
C GLU A 31 -9.17 -3.46 11.49
N ARG A 32 -10.10 -3.72 10.56
CA ARG A 32 -11.49 -3.29 10.66
C ARG A 32 -12.41 -4.42 11.12
N ASP A 33 -13.67 -4.08 11.39
CA ASP A 33 -14.68 -5.05 11.79
C ASP A 33 -14.74 -6.21 10.76
N PRO A 34 -14.54 -7.48 11.19
CA PRO A 34 -14.73 -8.65 10.34
C PRO A 34 -16.11 -8.71 9.67
N GLY A 35 -17.11 -8.04 10.25
CA GLY A 35 -18.45 -7.88 9.71
C GLY A 35 -18.50 -7.35 8.26
N GLU A 36 -17.54 -6.51 7.87
CA GLU A 36 -17.45 -5.97 6.50
C GLU A 36 -17.22 -7.05 5.44
N MET A 37 -16.63 -8.19 5.83
CA MET A 37 -16.36 -9.32 4.93
C MET A 37 -17.50 -10.34 4.87
N PHE A 38 -18.52 -10.23 5.72
CA PHE A 38 -19.58 -11.24 5.82
C PHE A 38 -20.68 -11.09 4.76
N GLY A 39 -20.72 -9.97 4.06
CA GLY A 39 -21.78 -9.67 3.12
C GLY A 39 -21.51 -8.45 2.25
N LEU A 40 -22.37 -8.23 1.27
CA LEU A 40 -22.31 -7.08 0.37
C LEU A 40 -23.69 -6.44 0.30
N GLY A 41 -23.74 -5.10 0.35
CA GLY A 41 -25.01 -4.37 0.25
C GLY A 41 -26.03 -4.71 1.35
N GLY A 42 -25.55 -5.10 2.55
CA GLY A 42 -26.39 -5.49 3.68
C GLY A 42 -26.91 -6.94 3.63
N VAL A 43 -26.54 -7.73 2.62
CA VAL A 43 -26.93 -9.13 2.50
C VAL A 43 -25.74 -10.04 2.85
N ARG A 44 -25.92 -10.95 3.80
CA ARG A 44 -24.90 -11.94 4.18
C ARG A 44 -24.62 -12.91 3.02
N THR A 45 -23.34 -13.13 2.73
CA THR A 45 -22.87 -14.04 1.67
C THR A 45 -22.01 -15.19 2.19
N VAL A 46 -21.56 -15.14 3.44
CA VAL A 46 -20.76 -16.19 4.08
C VAL A 46 -21.62 -17.11 4.96
N ALA A 47 -21.16 -18.34 5.20
CA ALA A 47 -21.84 -19.27 6.11
C ALA A 47 -21.91 -18.73 7.54
N GLU A 48 -22.93 -19.14 8.30
CA GLU A 48 -23.06 -18.77 9.72
C GLU A 48 -21.85 -19.28 10.55
N GLY A 49 -21.43 -18.47 11.53
CA GLY A 49 -20.34 -18.80 12.44
C GLY A 49 -18.90 -18.63 11.89
N ILE A 50 -18.74 -18.18 10.63
CA ILE A 50 -17.42 -17.88 10.06
C ILE A 50 -16.79 -16.65 10.73
N GLN A 51 -15.49 -16.76 11.05
CA GLN A 51 -14.64 -15.65 11.48
C GLN A 51 -13.83 -15.11 10.30
N ALA A 52 -13.44 -13.85 10.33
CA ALA A 52 -12.60 -13.24 9.32
C ALA A 52 -11.47 -12.40 9.95
N TRP A 53 -10.37 -12.27 9.22
CA TRP A 53 -9.27 -11.36 9.48
C TRP A 53 -9.32 -10.27 8.41
N ASN A 54 -9.48 -9.01 8.83
CA ASN A 54 -9.79 -7.87 7.94
C ASN A 54 -8.75 -6.74 8.05
N PRO A 55 -7.48 -6.98 7.70
CA PRO A 55 -6.52 -5.91 7.48
C PRO A 55 -6.88 -5.17 6.19
N VAL A 56 -7.01 -3.84 6.25
CA VAL A 56 -7.50 -3.07 5.09
C VAL A 56 -6.40 -2.42 4.26
N PHE A 57 -5.15 -2.68 4.61
CA PHE A 57 -3.98 -2.29 3.82
C PHE A 57 -2.95 -3.43 3.79
N ASP A 58 -2.07 -3.36 2.80
CA ASP A 58 -0.84 -4.15 2.73
C ASP A 58 0.36 -3.24 2.42
N VAL A 59 1.56 -3.82 2.50
CA VAL A 59 2.80 -3.12 2.19
C VAL A 59 3.43 -3.76 0.97
N THR A 60 3.58 -2.97 -0.10
CA THR A 60 4.36 -3.37 -1.28
C THR A 60 5.84 -3.03 -1.06
N PRO A 61 6.77 -4.01 -1.02
CA PRO A 61 8.20 -3.73 -0.89
C PRO A 61 8.71 -2.85 -2.04
N ALA A 62 9.57 -1.88 -1.73
CA ALA A 62 10.11 -0.92 -2.69
C ALA A 62 10.76 -1.57 -3.92
N GLY A 63 11.39 -2.75 -3.74
CA GLY A 63 12.00 -3.50 -4.84
C GLY A 63 11.01 -3.95 -5.92
N LEU A 64 9.70 -3.93 -5.67
CA LEU A 64 8.64 -4.26 -6.62
C LEU A 64 8.08 -3.03 -7.36
N ILE A 65 8.56 -1.82 -7.05
CA ILE A 65 8.06 -0.55 -7.57
C ILE A 65 9.09 0.02 -8.55
N ASP A 66 8.65 0.31 -9.78
CA ASP A 66 9.51 0.90 -10.82
C ASP A 66 9.49 2.43 -10.79
N ALA A 67 8.38 3.04 -10.38
CA ALA A 67 8.26 4.49 -10.29
C ALA A 67 7.27 4.94 -9.22
N ILE A 68 7.59 6.04 -8.55
CA ILE A 68 6.67 6.82 -7.71
C ILE A 68 6.42 8.16 -8.39
N VAL A 69 5.15 8.50 -8.64
CA VAL A 69 4.74 9.75 -9.28
C VAL A 69 4.02 10.64 -8.28
N THR A 70 4.49 11.87 -8.18
CA THR A 70 3.92 12.92 -7.33
C THR A 70 3.79 14.23 -8.11
N GLU A 71 3.19 15.25 -7.52
CA GLU A 71 3.22 16.61 -8.06
C GLU A 71 4.62 17.25 -8.11
N ARG A 72 5.62 16.65 -7.43
CA ARG A 72 7.03 17.06 -7.47
C ARG A 72 7.83 16.40 -8.59
N GLY A 73 7.21 15.50 -9.35
CA GLY A 73 7.83 14.76 -10.45
C GLY A 73 7.80 13.25 -10.27
N VAL A 74 8.59 12.56 -11.09
CA VAL A 74 8.69 11.10 -11.15
C VAL A 74 10.01 10.65 -10.52
N ILE A 75 9.91 9.72 -9.57
CA ILE A 75 11.06 9.06 -8.94
C ILE A 75 11.13 7.64 -9.51
N GLU A 76 12.00 7.44 -10.49
CA GLU A 76 12.27 6.11 -11.06
C GLU A 76 13.18 5.30 -10.14
N SER A 77 12.95 3.98 -10.06
CA SER A 77 13.70 3.06 -9.19
C SER A 77 13.87 3.60 -7.76
N PRO A 78 12.76 3.79 -7.01
CA PRO A 78 12.78 4.48 -5.73
C PRO A 78 13.73 3.81 -4.72
N THR A 79 14.80 4.52 -4.38
CA THR A 79 15.77 4.17 -3.33
C THR A 79 15.64 5.14 -2.18
N VAL A 80 16.19 4.80 -1.01
CA VAL A 80 16.25 5.72 0.14
C VAL A 80 16.92 7.05 -0.26
N GLN A 81 17.96 6.99 -1.07
CA GLN A 81 18.71 8.15 -1.56
C GLN A 81 17.85 9.02 -2.47
N SER A 82 17.14 8.44 -3.44
CA SER A 82 16.28 9.20 -4.35
C SER A 82 15.06 9.78 -3.64
N MET A 83 14.49 9.04 -2.67
CA MET A 83 13.39 9.54 -1.84
C MET A 83 13.82 10.72 -0.98
N ARG A 84 14.99 10.65 -0.32
CA ARG A 84 15.56 11.78 0.43
C ARG A 84 15.87 12.98 -0.46
N ALA A 85 16.36 12.77 -1.67
CA ALA A 85 16.60 13.88 -2.60
C ALA A 85 15.29 14.59 -3.03
N ALA A 86 14.15 13.87 -3.04
CA ALA A 86 12.86 14.42 -3.45
C ALA A 86 12.05 15.05 -2.30
N PHE A 87 12.23 14.56 -1.07
CA PHE A 87 11.37 14.92 0.07
C PHE A 87 12.12 15.33 1.36
N GLY A 88 13.44 15.18 1.42
CA GLY A 88 14.27 15.58 2.57
C GLY A 88 14.78 17.01 2.52
#